data_AF-S2XF16-F1
#
_entry.id   AF-S2XF16-F1
#
_cell.length_a   1.000
_cell.length_b   1.000
_cell.length_c   1.000
_cell.angle_alpha   90.00
_cell.angle_beta   90.00
_cell.angle_gamma   90.00
#
_symmetry.space_group_name_H-M   'P 1'
#
loop_
_entity.id
_entity.type
_entity.pdbx_description
1 polymer ?
#
loop_
_entity_poly.entity_id
_entity_poly.type
_entity_poly.pdbx_seq_one_letter_code
_entity_poly.pdbx_strand_id
1 'polypeptide(L)'
;MVGWAWLLVVLNSLDGIATYVGITMLIISEANPLLIKLDPFIILIIKLFLSTLFAVFILKYPFQQFGKSFKYILSFANACYLSVFLFHIFWIGMSIMS
;
A
#
# COMPACT_ATOMS: atom_id res chain seq x y z
N MET A 1 -15.31 5.98 9.59
CA MET A 1 -14.06 6.67 9.15
C MET A 1 -12.84 5.88 9.60
N VAL A 2 -12.75 5.50 10.88
CA VAL A 2 -11.64 4.69 11.41
C VAL A 2 -11.41 3.37 10.64
N GLY A 3 -12.46 2.63 10.29
CA GLY A 3 -12.32 1.40 9.49
C GLY A 3 -11.71 1.61 8.09
N TRP A 4 -12.01 2.73 7.43
CA TRP A 4 -11.39 3.08 6.14
C TRP A 4 -9.92 3.45 6.27
N ALA A 5 -9.51 3.97 7.43
CA ALA A 5 -8.10 4.27 7.70
C ALA A 5 -7.31 2.98 7.94
N TRP A 6 -7.89 2.02 8.67
CA TRP A 6 -7.33 0.69 8.84
C TRP A 6 -7.24 -0.09 7.53
N LEU A 7 -8.25 0.03 6.65
CA LEU A 7 -8.19 -0.56 5.32
C LEU A 7 -6.96 -0.05 4.55
N LEU A 8 -6.66 1.25 4.62
CA LEU A 8 -5.50 1.82 3.95
C LEU A 8 -4.18 1.28 4.51
N VAL A 9 -4.08 1.09 5.84
CA VAL A 9 -2.91 0.45 6.48
C VAL A 9 -2.69 -0.96 5.92
N VAL A 10 -3.75 -1.76 5.88
CA VAL A 10 -3.70 -3.14 5.39
C VAL A 10 -3.32 -3.18 3.91
N LEU A 11 -3.98 -2.36 3.08
CA LEU A 11 -3.71 -2.30 1.65
C LEU A 11 -2.28 -1.84 1.36
N ASN A 12 -1.76 -0.82 2.05
CA ASN A 12 -0.37 -0.36 1.87
C ASN A 12 0.66 -1.41 2.33
N SER A 13 0.33 -2.20 3.36
CA SER A 13 1.19 -3.31 3.82
C SER A 13 1.22 -4.44 2.80
N LEU A 14 0.05 -4.85 2.30
CA LEU A 14 -0.08 -5.89 1.28
C LEU A 14 0.56 -5.47 -0.05
N ASP A 15 0.39 -4.20 -0.43
CA ASP A 15 1.04 -3.63 -1.60
C ASP A 15 2.56 -3.72 -1.49
N GLY A 16 3.14 -3.38 -0.34
CA GLY A 16 4.59 -3.52 -0.13
C GLY A 16 5.10 -4.96 -0.23
N ILE A 17 4.35 -5.92 0.30
CA ILE A 17 4.67 -7.35 0.16
C ILE A 17 4.60 -7.77 -1.32
N ALA A 18 3.53 -7.36 -2.02
CA ALA A 18 3.35 -7.70 -3.43
C ALA A 18 4.43 -7.06 -4.32
N THR A 19 4.81 -5.81 -4.05
CA THR A 19 5.95 -5.14 -4.70
C THR A 19 7.25 -5.89 -4.46
N TYR A 20 7.54 -6.28 -3.22
CA TYR A 20 8.74 -7.05 -2.89
C TYR A 20 8.79 -8.36 -3.67
N VAL A 21 7.73 -9.17 -3.58
CA VAL A 21 7.64 -10.46 -4.28
C VAL A 21 7.78 -10.27 -5.80
N GLY A 22 7.03 -9.32 -6.36
CA GLY A 22 7.03 -9.11 -7.81
C GLY A 22 8.37 -8.59 -8.34
N ILE A 23 9.07 -7.71 -7.62
CA ILE A 23 10.41 -7.25 -8.04
C ILE A 23 11.44 -8.36 -7.86
N THR A 24 11.42 -9.10 -6.74
CA THR A 24 12.34 -10.22 -6.50
C THR A 24 12.20 -11.33 -7.54
N MET A 25 10.98 -11.55 -8.04
CA MET A 25 10.69 -12.50 -9.12
C MET A 25 10.86 -11.89 -10.53
N LEU A 26 11.28 -10.61 -10.64
CA LEU A 26 11.43 -9.88 -11.91
C LEU A 26 10.14 -9.79 -12.75
N ILE A 27 8.97 -9.87 -12.11
CA ILE A 27 7.64 -9.82 -12.76
C ILE A 27 7.19 -8.37 -12.98
N ILE A 28 7.51 -7.48 -12.04
CA ILE A 28 7.09 -6.07 -12.05
C ILE A 28 8.30 -5.16 -11.82
N SER A 29 8.19 -3.91 -12.24
CA SER A 29 9.16 -2.85 -11.96
C SER A 29 8.53 -1.75 -11.12
N GLU A 30 9.31 -1.16 -10.21
CA GLU A 30 8.86 -0.03 -9.39
C GLU A 30 8.80 1.23 -10.25
N ALA A 31 7.61 1.81 -10.39
CA ALA A 31 7.42 3.03 -11.18
C ALA A 31 7.75 4.31 -10.41
N ASN A 32 7.87 4.24 -9.07
CA ASN A 32 8.16 5.41 -8.26
C ASN A 32 9.65 5.83 -8.40
N PRO A 33 9.95 7.02 -8.95
CA PRO A 33 11.32 7.45 -9.21
C PRO A 33 12.18 7.59 -7.93
N LEU A 34 11.54 7.74 -6.77
CA LEU A 34 12.24 7.78 -5.48
C LEU A 34 12.62 6.39 -4.98
N LEU A 35 11.85 5.36 -5.35
CA LEU A 35 12.03 3.99 -4.86
C LEU A 35 12.75 3.09 -5.87
N ILE A 36 12.73 3.43 -7.16
CA ILE A 36 13.24 2.58 -8.26
C ILE A 36 14.73 2.20 -8.13
N LYS A 37 15.53 3.01 -7.41
CA LYS A 37 16.97 2.75 -7.21
C LYS A 37 17.27 2.01 -5.91
N LEU A 38 16.26 1.74 -5.09
CA LEU A 38 16.43 1.09 -3.80
C LEU A 38 16.34 -0.42 -3.94
N ASP A 39 17.00 -1.12 -3.03
CA ASP A 39 16.89 -2.56 -2.91
C ASP A 39 15.42 -2.95 -2.59
N PRO A 40 14.88 -4.04 -3.18
CA PRO A 40 13.49 -4.46 -2.95
C PRO A 40 13.15 -4.64 -1.47
N PHE A 41 14.11 -5.12 -0.66
CA PHE A 41 13.92 -5.27 0.78
C PHE A 41 13.79 -3.93 1.50
N ILE A 42 14.52 -2.91 1.06
CA ILE A 42 14.41 -1.54 1.60
C ILE A 42 13.03 -0.96 1.25
N ILE A 43 12.53 -1.19 0.03
CA ILE A 43 11.18 -0.76 -0.39
C ILE A 43 10.11 -1.37 0.53
N LEU A 44 10.23 -2.67 0.83
CA LEU A 44 9.33 -3.37 1.76
C LEU A 44 9.36 -2.73 3.15
N ILE A 45 10.56 -2.50 3.71
CA ILE A 45 10.71 -1.88 5.03
C ILE A 45 10.07 -0.50 5.07
N ILE A 46 10.30 0.34 4.05
CA ILE A 46 9.71 1.68 3.98
C ILE A 46 8.18 1.61 3.99
N LYS A 47 7.58 0.73 3.18
CA LYS A 47 6.12 0.59 3.10
C LYS A 47 5.52 0.04 4.39
N LEU A 48 6.17 -0.93 5.04
CA LEU A 48 5.72 -1.46 6.34
C LEU A 48 5.89 -0.44 7.48
N PHE A 49 6.98 0.32 7.46
CA PHE A 49 7.23 1.40 8.41
C PHE A 49 6.17 2.50 8.28
N LEU A 50 5.85 2.95 7.06
CA LEU A 50 4.78 3.91 6.81
C LEU A 50 3.42 3.39 7.30
N SER A 51 3.11 2.12 7.02
CA SER A 51 1.88 1.48 7.48
C SER A 51 1.79 1.48 9.01
N THR A 52 2.90 1.17 9.69
CA THR A 52 3.00 1.16 11.16
C THR A 52 2.85 2.56 11.73
N LEU A 53 3.53 3.56 11.17
CA LEU A 53 3.37 4.96 11.57
C LEU A 53 1.93 5.43 11.41
N PHE A 54 1.28 5.09 10.29
CA PHE A 54 -0.10 5.46 10.05
C PHE A 54 -1.06 4.74 11.01
N ALA A 55 -0.81 3.46 11.33
CA ALA A 55 -1.55 2.72 12.35
C ALA A 55 -1.43 3.36 13.74
N VAL A 56 -0.22 3.73 14.16
CA VAL A 56 0.01 4.45 15.42
C VAL A 56 -0.73 5.79 15.42
N PHE A 57 -0.74 6.50 14.30
CA PHE A 57 -1.47 7.77 14.17
C PHE A 57 -2.99 7.56 14.31
N ILE A 58 -3.56 6.53 13.70
CA ILE A 58 -4.98 6.15 13.84
C ILE A 58 -5.34 5.85 15.31
N LEU A 59 -4.47 5.13 16.02
CA LEU A 59 -4.68 4.77 17.41
C LEU A 59 -4.59 5.98 18.35
N LYS A 60 -3.64 6.88 18.09
CA LYS A 60 -3.38 8.05 18.94
C LYS A 60 -4.37 9.19 18.69
N TYR A 61 -4.83 9.36 17.46
CA TYR A 61 -5.73 10.42 17.05
C TYR A 61 -6.98 9.82 16.39
N PRO A 62 -8.05 9.56 17.16
CA PRO A 62 -9.27 9.01 16.59
C PRO A 62 -9.83 9.99 15.56
N PHE A 63 -9.91 9.53 14.31
CA PHE A 63 -10.33 10.32 13.13
C PHE A 63 -11.77 10.85 13.17
N GLN A 64 -12.45 10.72 14.31
CA GLN A 64 -13.83 11.16 14.54
C GLN A 64 -13.99 12.68 14.41
N GLN A 65 -12.91 13.46 14.55
CA GLN A 65 -12.92 14.92 14.42
C GLN A 65 -12.70 15.43 12.99
N PHE A 66 -12.36 14.56 12.03
CA PHE A 66 -12.08 15.00 10.66
C PHE A 66 -13.37 15.16 9.85
N GLY A 67 -13.47 16.25 9.10
CA GLY A 67 -14.66 16.60 8.31
C GLY A 67 -14.90 15.71 7.08
N LYS A 68 -16.03 15.91 6.40
CA LYS A 68 -16.46 15.12 5.22
C LYS A 68 -15.41 15.07 4.10
N SER A 69 -14.64 16.14 3.89
CA SER A 69 -13.58 16.19 2.87
C SER A 69 -12.48 15.14 3.11
N PHE A 70 -12.09 14.94 4.37
CA PHE A 70 -11.10 13.92 4.71
C PHE A 70 -11.59 12.51 4.41
N LYS A 71 -12.88 12.25 4.62
CA LYS A 71 -13.51 10.97 4.27
C LYS A 71 -13.42 10.68 2.77
N TYR A 72 -13.64 11.68 1.91
CA TYR A 72 -13.54 11.51 0.46
C TYR A 72 -12.10 11.24 0.02
N ILE A 73 -11.13 11.97 0.55
CA ILE A 73 -9.70 11.74 0.29
C ILE A 73 -9.30 10.32 0.69
N LEU A 74 -9.72 9.89 1.88
CA LEU A 74 -9.41 8.55 2.40
C LEU A 74 -10.06 7.45 1.55
N SER A 75 -11.30 7.68 1.08
CA SER A 75 -11.99 6.74 0.20
C SER A 75 -11.29 6.64 -1.16
N PHE A 76 -10.86 7.78 -1.72
CA PHE A 76 -10.11 7.83 -2.96
C PHE A 76 -8.75 7.11 -2.84
N ALA A 77 -8.01 7.36 -1.75
CA ALA A 77 -6.75 6.67 -1.47
C ALA A 77 -6.94 5.15 -1.41
N ASN A 78 -7.96 4.67 -0.69
CA ASN A 78 -8.29 3.24 -0.64
C ASN A 78 -8.59 2.67 -2.03
N ALA A 79 -9.35 3.38 -2.87
CA ALA A 79 -9.66 2.93 -4.22
C ALA A 79 -8.40 2.81 -5.09
N CYS A 80 -7.48 3.78 -5.00
CA CYS A 80 -6.19 3.72 -5.70
C CYS A 80 -5.34 2.53 -5.23
N TYR A 81 -5.18 2.36 -3.90
CA TYR A 81 -4.39 1.26 -3.34
C TYR A 81 -4.99 -0.11 -3.65
N LEU A 82 -6.32 -0.23 -3.62
CA LEU A 82 -7.00 -1.46 -4.01
C LEU A 82 -6.75 -1.79 -5.49
N SER A 83 -6.83 -0.79 -6.37
CA SER A 83 -6.57 -0.97 -7.81
C SER A 83 -5.13 -1.45 -8.07
N VAL A 84 -4.14 -0.80 -7.46
CA VAL A 84 -2.73 -1.19 -7.57
C VAL A 84 -2.51 -2.61 -7.05
N PHE A 85 -3.09 -2.94 -5.90
CA PHE A 85 -2.98 -4.28 -5.33
C PHE A 85 -3.61 -5.36 -6.21
N LEU A 86 -4.77 -5.08 -6.83
CA LEU A 86 -5.40 -6.00 -7.80
C LEU A 86 -4.52 -6.20 -9.04
N PHE A 87 -3.87 -5.14 -9.54
CA PHE A 87 -2.89 -5.28 -10.61
C PHE A 87 -1.72 -6.16 -10.18
N HIS A 88 -1.16 -5.99 -8.98
CA HIS A 88 -0.11 -6.88 -8.50
C HIS A 88 -0.55 -8.35 -8.46
N ILE A 89 -1.74 -8.65 -7.92
CA ILE A 89 -2.28 -10.03 -7.90
C ILE A 89 -2.44 -10.57 -9.33
N PHE A 90 -2.99 -9.76 -10.24
CA PHE A 90 -3.22 -10.18 -11.62
C PHE A 90 -1.91 -10.53 -12.34
N TRP A 91 -0.90 -9.67 -12.27
CA TRP A 91 0.38 -9.87 -12.96
C TRP A 91 1.18 -11.02 -12.35
N ILE A 92 1.26 -11.09 -11.03
CA ILE A 92 1.94 -12.18 -10.32
C ILE A 92 1.23 -13.51 -10.62
N GLY A 93 -0.10 -13.55 -10.52
CA GLY A 93 -0.90 -14.74 -10.82
C GLY A 93 -0.71 -15.23 -12.26
N MET A 94 -0.76 -14.31 -13.23
CA MET A 94 -0.50 -14.63 -14.64
C MET A 94 0.90 -15.21 -14.85
N SER A 95 1.93 -14.63 -14.24
CA SER A 95 3.33 -15.08 -14.40
C SER A 95 3.63 -16.45 -13.76
N ILE A 96 2.88 -16.85 -12.73
CA ILE A 96 3.03 -18.17 -12.09
C ILE A 96 2.37 -19.27 -12.94
N MET A 97 1.33 -18.93 -13.70
CA MET A 97 0.59 -19.87 -14.54
C MET A 97 1.20 -20.07 -15.93
N SER A 98 2.12 -19.21 -16.37
CA SER A 98 2.84 -19.27 -17.64
C SER A 98 4.16 -20.02 -17.53
#